data_AF-A0A2G6LCX1-F1
#
_entry.id   AF-A0A2G6LCX1-F1
#
_cell.length_a   1.000
_cell.length_b   1.000
_cell.length_c   1.000
_cell.angle_alpha   90.00
_cell.angle_beta   90.00
_cell.angle_gamma   90.00
#
_symmetry.space_group_name_H-M   'P 1'
#
loop_
_entity.id
_entity.type
_entity.pdbx_description
1 polymer ?
#
loop_
_entity_poly.entity_id
_entity_poly.type
_entity_poly.pdbx_seq_one_letter_code
_entity_poly.pdbx_strand_id
1 'polypeptide(L)'
;MTNKFENVPNDPDTDIIFCKEMSVGDYKVLHQHWSWDRSISGDSIIFSKDDVSHLSDSKIEMEVRKSFNIDPDAEITLKRSDSSYVFVNFNFFIKW
;
A
#
# COMPACT_ATOMS: atom_id res chain seq x y z
N MET A 1 20.47 11.76 3.94
CA MET A 1 19.79 10.96 2.91
C MET A 1 18.33 10.96 3.29
N THR A 2 17.46 11.59 2.51
CA THR A 2 16.03 11.64 2.82
C THR A 2 15.44 10.27 2.52
N ASN A 3 14.86 9.59 3.52
CA ASN A 3 14.17 8.34 3.22
C ASN A 3 12.88 8.67 2.45
N LYS A 4 12.70 8.05 1.29
CA LYS A 4 11.57 8.32 0.38
C LYS A 4 10.21 8.18 1.06
N PHE A 5 10.15 7.35 2.10
CA PHE A 5 8.92 7.02 2.83
C PHE A 5 8.90 7.50 4.28
N GLU A 6 9.79 8.41 4.67
CA GLU A 6 9.85 8.97 6.04
C GLU A 6 8.57 9.73 6.45
N ASN A 7 7.83 10.27 5.47
CA ASN A 7 6.66 11.13 5.70
C ASN A 7 5.34 10.47 5.27
N VAL A 8 5.29 9.14 5.17
CA VAL A 8 4.04 8.44 4.88
C VAL A 8 3.04 8.74 6.00
N PRO A 9 1.88 9.35 5.69
CA PRO A 9 0.88 9.65 6.71
C PRO A 9 0.30 8.35 7.27
N ASN A 10 0.04 8.32 8.57
CA ASN A 10 -0.68 7.25 9.25
C ASN A 10 -1.95 7.80 9.89
N ASP A 11 -3.03 7.03 9.86
CA ASP A 11 -4.26 7.37 10.58
C ASP A 11 -4.08 7.08 12.08
N PRO A 12 -4.54 7.95 13.00
CA PRO A 12 -4.40 7.73 14.44
C PRO A 12 -4.93 6.39 14.94
N ASP A 13 -5.96 5.83 14.28
CA ASP A 13 -6.59 4.57 14.67
C ASP A 13 -5.93 3.35 14.00
N THR A 14 -4.82 3.56 13.30
CA THR A 14 -4.06 2.52 12.57
C THR A 14 -2.73 2.23 13.25
N ASP A 15 -2.58 0.99 13.73
CA ASP A 15 -1.33 0.48 14.26
C ASP A 15 -0.53 -0.23 13.14
N ILE A 16 0.66 0.27 12.83
CA ILE A 16 1.57 -0.39 11.88
C ILE A 16 2.32 -1.53 12.58
N ILE A 17 2.05 -2.77 12.18
CA ILE A 17 2.62 -4.00 12.76
C ILE A 17 3.92 -4.37 12.06
N PHE A 18 3.99 -4.16 10.75
CA PHE A 18 5.17 -4.42 9.94
C PHE A 18 5.36 -3.29 8.93
N CYS A 19 6.61 -2.93 8.67
CA CYS A 19 6.97 -1.86 7.75
C CYS A 19 8.32 -2.19 7.11
N LYS A 20 8.37 -2.33 5.79
CA LYS A 20 9.60 -2.65 5.07
C LYS A 20 9.62 -2.04 3.67
N GLU A 21 10.74 -1.42 3.32
CA GLU A 21 11.00 -1.01 1.95
C GLU A 21 11.34 -2.23 1.08
N MET A 22 10.72 -2.31 -0.09
CA MET A 22 10.95 -3.37 -1.07
C MET A 22 10.75 -2.85 -2.50
N SER A 23 10.81 -3.75 -3.48
CA SER A 23 10.54 -3.42 -4.88
C SER A 23 9.36 -4.22 -5.41
N VAL A 24 8.53 -3.55 -6.22
CA VAL A 24 7.43 -4.14 -6.99
C VAL A 24 7.68 -3.78 -8.44
N GLY A 25 8.08 -4.78 -9.24
CA GLY A 25 8.68 -4.52 -10.55
C GLY A 25 9.89 -3.59 -10.42
N ASP A 26 9.87 -2.48 -11.17
CA ASP A 26 10.92 -1.46 -11.16
C ASP A 26 10.70 -0.35 -10.10
N TYR A 27 9.60 -0.41 -9.35
CA TYR A 27 9.22 0.63 -8.40
C TYR A 27 9.72 0.28 -7.00
N LYS A 28 10.42 1.23 -6.37
CA LYS A 28 10.69 1.15 -4.93
C LYS A 28 9.41 1.51 -4.18
N VAL A 29 9.00 0.67 -3.24
CA VAL A 29 7.75 0.81 -2.49
C VAL A 29 7.98 0.59 -1.00
N LEU A 30 7.02 1.03 -0.19
CA LEU A 30 6.92 0.63 1.22
C LEU A 30 5.78 -0.37 1.37
N HIS A 31 6.09 -1.55 1.91
CA HIS A 31 5.10 -2.53 2.36
C HIS A 31 4.82 -2.32 3.84
N GLN A 32 3.56 -2.11 4.18
CA GLN A 32 3.08 -2.05 5.55
C GLN A 32 2.05 -3.14 5.80
N HIS A 33 2.12 -3.78 6.96
CA HIS A 33 1.02 -4.55 7.53
C HIS A 33 0.47 -3.77 8.71
N TRP A 34 -0.85 -3.64 8.80
CA TRP A 34 -1.49 -2.77 9.78
C TRP A 34 -2.72 -3.41 10.41
N SER A 35 -3.13 -2.87 11.55
CA SER A 35 -4.43 -3.12 12.16
C SER A 35 -5.14 -1.80 12.39
N TRP A 36 -6.39 -1.70 11.93
CA TRP A 36 -7.25 -0.53 12.13
C TRP A 36 -8.31 -0.84 13.19
N ASP A 37 -8.42 0.03 14.18
CA ASP A 37 -9.36 -0.07 15.32
C ASP A 37 -9.37 -1.48 15.97
N ARG A 38 -8.21 -2.15 15.96
CA ARG A 38 -7.98 -3.54 16.42
C ARG A 38 -8.85 -4.64 15.79
N SER A 39 -9.80 -4.27 14.93
CA SER A 39 -10.87 -5.14 14.42
C SER A 39 -10.66 -5.49 12.96
N ILE A 40 -9.91 -4.69 12.21
CA ILE A 40 -9.54 -4.97 10.83
C ILE A 40 -8.03 -4.98 10.72
N SER A 41 -7.48 -5.86 9.89
CA SER A 41 -6.10 -5.82 9.46
C SER A 41 -5.98 -5.90 7.95
N GLY A 42 -4.88 -5.41 7.41
CA GLY A 42 -4.60 -5.47 5.99
C GLY A 42 -3.15 -5.15 5.68
N ASP A 43 -2.83 -5.26 4.39
CA ASP A 43 -1.56 -4.87 3.82
C ASP A 43 -1.72 -3.60 2.98
N SER A 44 -0.71 -2.74 3.00
CA SER A 44 -0.59 -1.59 2.11
C SER A 44 0.73 -1.65 1.35
N ILE A 45 0.66 -1.47 0.04
CA ILE A 45 1.82 -1.18 -0.80
C ILE A 45 1.76 0.28 -1.20
N ILE A 46 2.80 1.02 -0.85
CA ILE A 46 2.83 2.47 -0.92
C ILE A 46 3.89 2.88 -1.93
N PHE A 47 3.43 3.53 -2.99
CA PHE A 47 4.26 4.08 -4.05
C PHE A 47 4.49 5.57 -3.80
N SER A 48 5.64 6.09 -4.25
CA SER A 48 5.78 7.53 -4.45
C SER A 48 4.93 7.97 -5.63
N LYS A 49 4.15 9.04 -5.44
CA LYS A 49 3.26 9.58 -6.47
C LYS A 49 4.02 9.98 -7.73
N ASP A 50 5.22 10.51 -7.59
CA ASP A 50 6.05 10.92 -8.72
C ASP A 50 6.45 9.72 -9.60
N ASP A 51 6.79 8.58 -8.98
CA ASP A 51 7.22 7.37 -9.68
C ASP A 51 6.09 6.76 -10.52
N VAL A 52 4.85 6.84 -10.05
CA VAL A 52 3.68 6.23 -10.69
C VAL A 52 2.69 7.24 -11.26
N SER A 53 3.11 8.51 -11.38
CA SER A 53 2.30 9.62 -11.90
C SER A 53 1.81 9.37 -13.33
N HIS A 54 2.59 8.63 -14.12
CA HIS A 54 2.33 8.29 -15.50
C HIS A 54 1.51 7.00 -15.68
N LEU A 55 1.21 6.28 -14.59
CA LEU A 55 0.42 5.05 -14.62
C LEU A 55 -1.04 5.33 -14.26
N SER A 56 -1.96 4.57 -14.87
CA SER A 56 -3.35 4.51 -14.43
C SER A 56 -3.49 3.64 -13.18
N ASP A 57 -4.58 3.84 -12.44
CA ASP A 57 -4.89 3.05 -11.24
C ASP A 57 -4.96 1.56 -11.54
N SER A 58 -5.59 1.20 -12.67
CA SER A 58 -5.66 -0.19 -13.15
C SER A 58 -4.29 -0.82 -13.40
N LYS A 59 -3.30 -0.05 -13.87
CA LYS A 59 -1.94 -0.56 -14.08
C LYS A 59 -1.23 -0.79 -12.75
N ILE A 60 -1.35 0.16 -11.81
CA ILE A 60 -0.76 0.02 -10.48
C ILE A 60 -1.35 -1.20 -9.76
N GLU A 61 -2.68 -1.35 -9.78
CA GLU A 61 -3.36 -2.49 -9.20
C GLU A 61 -2.88 -3.82 -9.81
N MET A 62 -2.79 -3.89 -11.14
CA MET A 62 -2.31 -5.08 -11.85
C MET A 62 -0.87 -5.47 -11.43
N GLU A 63 0.04 -4.51 -11.29
CA GLU A 63 1.41 -4.77 -10.84
C GLU A 63 1.45 -5.30 -9.40
N VAL A 64 0.63 -4.76 -8.50
CA VAL A 64 0.52 -5.24 -7.11
C VAL A 64 -0.07 -6.64 -7.08
N ARG A 65 -1.20 -6.89 -7.76
CA ARG A 65 -1.81 -8.22 -7.82
C ARG A 65 -0.84 -9.28 -8.32
N LYS A 66 -0.11 -8.97 -9.41
CA LYS A 66 0.90 -9.86 -9.97
C LYS A 66 2.06 -10.13 -9.01
N SER A 67 2.56 -9.11 -8.34
CA SER A 67 3.74 -9.22 -7.46
C SER A 67 3.46 -9.95 -6.16
N PHE A 68 2.24 -9.83 -5.63
CA PHE A 68 1.82 -10.47 -4.37
C PHE A 68 0.95 -11.71 -4.58
N ASN A 69 0.73 -12.11 -5.84
CA ASN A 69 -0.11 -13.24 -6.22
C ASN A 69 -1.50 -13.19 -5.55
N ILE A 70 -2.11 -12.00 -5.60
CA ILE A 70 -3.43 -11.72 -5.00
C ILE A 70 -4.51 -12.36 -5.88
N ASP A 71 -5.48 -13.03 -5.25
CA ASP A 71 -6.64 -13.61 -5.94
C ASP A 71 -7.35 -12.54 -6.80
N PRO A 72 -7.66 -12.82 -8.08
CA PRO A 72 -8.39 -11.88 -8.94
C PRO A 72 -9.69 -11.33 -8.34
N ASP A 73 -10.38 -12.14 -7.54
CA ASP A 73 -11.66 -11.78 -6.93
C ASP A 73 -11.49 -11.14 -5.54
N ALA A 74 -10.27 -11.12 -4.98
CA ALA A 74 -10.01 -10.45 -3.71
C ALA A 74 -10.13 -8.93 -3.84
N GLU A 75 -10.66 -8.32 -2.77
CA GLU A 75 -10.79 -6.88 -2.67
C GLU A 75 -9.41 -6.21 -2.58
N ILE A 76 -9.24 -5.20 -3.41
CA ILE A 76 -8.09 -4.29 -3.41
C ILE A 76 -8.65 -2.88 -3.56
N THR A 77 -8.07 -1.93 -2.84
CA THR A 77 -8.44 -0.53 -2.98
C THR A 77 -7.19 0.28 -3.29
N LEU A 78 -7.32 1.26 -4.17
CA LEU A 78 -6.25 2.20 -4.50
C LEU A 78 -6.69 3.60 -4.12
N LYS A 79 -5.86 4.28 -3.34
CA LYS A 79 -6.05 5.67 -2.95
C LYS A 79 -4.84 6.49 -3.37
N ARG A 80 -5.04 7.36 -4.36
CA ARG A 80 -4.12 8.49 -4.59
C ARG A 80 -4.41 9.54 -3.54
N SER A 81 -3.51 9.67 -2.57
CA SER A 81 -3.66 10.67 -1.53
C SER A 81 -3.30 12.07 -2.07
N ASP A 82 -3.79 13.12 -1.40
CA ASP A 82 -3.32 14.49 -1.61
C ASP A 82 -1.86 14.66 -1.19
N SER A 83 -1.34 13.73 -0.39
CA SER A 83 0.10 13.57 -0.13
C SER A 83 0.88 13.10 -1.38
N SER A 84 2.20 13.06 -1.26
CA SER A 84 3.12 12.58 -2.31
C SER A 84 3.13 11.04 -2.46
N TYR A 85 2.07 10.34 -2.03
CA TYR A 85 2.02 8.88 -2.00
C TYR A 85 0.73 8.31 -2.59
N VAL A 86 0.84 7.11 -3.16
CA VAL A 86 -0.29 6.29 -3.63
C VAL A 86 -0.33 5.01 -2.81
N PHE A 87 -1.46 4.73 -2.18
CA PHE A 87 -1.67 3.59 -1.31
C PHE A 87 -2.48 2.54 -2.06
N VAL A 88 -2.02 1.29 -2.03
CA VAL A 88 -2.75 0.12 -2.52
C VAL A 88 -2.96 -0.82 -1.36
N ASN A 89 -4.21 -0.98 -0.93
CA ASN A 89 -4.58 -1.75 0.25
C ASN A 89 -5.26 -3.06 -0.18
N PHE A 90 -4.86 -4.18 0.43
CA PHE A 90 -5.35 -5.52 0.11
C PHE A 90 -5.21 -6.44 1.33
N ASN A 91 -5.58 -7.72 1.18
CA ASN A 91 -5.56 -8.74 2.25
C ASN A 91 -6.37 -8.31 3.50
N PHE A 92 -7.53 -7.69 3.28
CA PHE A 92 -8.39 -7.27 4.38
C PHE A 92 -8.91 -8.47 5.15
N PHE A 93 -8.73 -8.45 6.47
CA PHE A 93 -9.24 -9.47 7.38
C PHE A 93 -9.95 -8.82 8.56
N ILE A 94 -11.17 -9.27 8.84
CA ILE A 94 -11.94 -8.87 10.01
C ILE A 94 -11.60 -9.82 11.16
N LYS A 95 -11.11 -9.27 12.26
CA LYS A 95 -10.91 -9.97 13.53
C LYS A 95 -12.23 -9.95 14.30
N TRP A 96 -12.71 -11.13 14.68
CA TRP A 96 -13.90 -11.34 15.51
C TRP A 96 -13.52 -11.47 16.99
#